data_AF-A0A662ENM9-F1
#
_entry.id   AF-A0A662ENM9-F1
#
_cell.length_a   1.000
_cell.length_b   1.000
_cell.length_c   1.000
_cell.angle_alpha   90.00
_cell.angle_beta   90.00
_cell.angle_gamma   90.00
#
_symmetry.space_group_name_H-M   'P 1'
#
loop_
_entity.id
_entity.type
_entity.pdbx_description
1 polymer ?
#
loop_
_entity_poly.entity_id
_entity_poly.type
_entity_poly.pdbx_seq_one_letter_code
_entity_poly.pdbx_strand_id
1 'polypeptide(L)'
;REETGAYLSLLPEPDGPAEPTERRVLGFLRENGASFLHEIAGGLGLPPSKVAAVLWRLIWDGRVTNDSLAPAWAGPPDPRLWRRRGRAGRGWRGGGRWSAFPEPEPDEGAIEAAGIRLLARFGIVSREALTRERLSLGFGALYPILMRAEWRGEIERGPFVSGISGIQFGLRGAVERLNRLKGTGAPIILNALDPANPYGTFFSLSAAGVRDYALRRLPGNFLILRDGIPIIAVENRGERLIPLIELPPKERMAALALLPRIIDPAAGVRRVVVRTWDEEEVRVTEIEEDLEWIGFMGDDREMIYYRRY
;
A
#
# COMPACT_ATOMS: atom_id res chain seq x y z
N ARG A 1 -24.23 18.42 1.24
CA ARG A 1 -23.47 18.48 2.52
C ARG A 1 -23.51 17.13 3.24
N GLU A 2 -24.65 16.42 3.24
CA GLU A 2 -24.76 15.05 3.80
C GLU A 2 -23.91 14.02 3.04
N GLU A 3 -23.93 14.01 1.70
CA GLU A 3 -23.13 13.05 0.92
C GLU A 3 -21.62 13.18 1.13
N THR A 4 -21.11 14.39 1.36
CA THR A 4 -19.67 14.62 1.56
C THR A 4 -19.18 14.04 2.88
N GLY A 5 -20.02 14.02 3.93
CA GLY A 5 -19.67 13.43 5.23
C GLY A 5 -19.49 11.91 5.18
N ALA A 6 -20.29 11.22 4.36
CA ALA A 6 -20.27 9.76 4.23
C ALA A 6 -19.01 9.21 3.55
N TYR A 7 -18.39 9.96 2.63
CA TYR A 7 -17.12 9.54 2.02
C TYR A 7 -15.91 9.76 2.95
N LEU A 8 -16.04 10.69 3.88
CA LEU A 8 -14.98 11.13 4.77
C LEU A 8 -14.82 10.24 6.01
N SER A 9 -15.84 9.47 6.39
CA SER A 9 -15.82 8.49 7.49
C SER A 9 -15.04 7.21 7.17
N LEU A 10 -14.65 7.02 5.91
CA LEU A 10 -14.00 5.80 5.41
C LEU A 10 -12.58 6.07 4.90
N LEU A 11 -11.96 7.14 5.39
CA LEU A 11 -10.55 7.40 5.15
C LEU A 11 -9.69 6.25 5.70
N PRO A 12 -8.55 5.97 5.06
CA PRO A 12 -7.63 4.98 5.56
C PRO A 12 -7.20 5.33 6.98
N GLU A 13 -7.05 4.31 7.83
CA GLU A 13 -6.55 4.53 9.19
C GLU A 13 -5.19 5.24 9.13
N PRO A 14 -4.99 6.27 9.97
CA PRO A 14 -3.70 6.94 10.07
C PRO A 14 -2.64 5.96 10.58
N ASP A 15 -1.38 6.19 10.23
CA ASP A 15 -0.27 5.33 10.61
C ASP A 15 0.03 5.46 12.13
N GLY A 16 -0.74 4.75 12.96
CA GLY A 16 -0.55 4.62 14.40
C GLY A 16 -1.39 5.56 15.28
N PRO A 17 -1.34 5.36 16.62
CA PRO A 17 -2.09 6.17 17.57
C PRO A 17 -1.47 7.58 17.68
N ALA A 18 -2.34 8.59 17.79
CA ALA A 18 -1.91 9.97 17.95
C ALA A 18 -1.03 10.17 19.21
N GLU A 19 0.11 10.84 19.04
CA GLU A 19 1.02 11.22 20.11
C GLU A 19 0.31 12.10 21.18
N PRO A 20 0.81 12.17 22.42
CA PRO A 20 0.21 13.02 23.46
C PRO A 20 0.04 14.48 23.04
N THR A 21 0.96 15.02 22.22
CA THR A 21 0.87 16.40 21.72
C THR A 21 -0.20 16.54 20.64
N GLU A 22 -0.32 15.55 19.75
CA GLU A 22 -1.35 15.50 18.70
C GLU A 22 -2.74 15.45 19.32
N ARG A 23 -2.95 14.61 20.35
CA ARG A 23 -4.22 14.56 21.10
C ARG A 23 -4.60 15.91 21.71
N ARG A 24 -3.63 16.66 22.24
CA ARG A 24 -3.88 18.00 22.80
C ARG A 24 -4.28 19.00 21.72
N VAL A 25 -3.65 18.97 20.55
CA VAL A 25 -4.02 19.83 19.41
C VAL A 25 -5.41 19.49 18.89
N LEU A 26 -5.73 18.20 18.73
CA LEU A 26 -7.06 17.76 18.33
C LEU A 26 -8.13 18.15 19.35
N GLY A 27 -7.86 17.96 20.64
CA GLY A 27 -8.77 18.38 21.73
C GLY A 27 -9.07 19.88 21.68
N PHE A 28 -8.02 20.71 21.54
CA PHE A 28 -8.20 22.16 21.39
C PHE A 28 -9.09 22.51 20.19
N LEU A 29 -8.83 21.92 19.03
CA LEU A 29 -9.60 22.19 17.81
C LEU A 29 -11.05 21.68 17.89
N ARG A 30 -11.30 20.59 18.63
CA ARG A 30 -12.66 20.08 18.87
C ARG A 30 -13.46 20.99 19.78
N GLU A 31 -12.82 21.54 20.80
CA GLU A 31 -13.45 22.45 21.78
C GLU A 31 -13.65 23.87 21.22
N ASN A 32 -12.68 24.38 20.45
CA ASN A 32 -12.65 25.78 20.02
C ASN A 32 -13.01 25.97 18.53
N GLY A 33 -13.19 24.89 17.78
CA GLY A 33 -13.50 24.93 16.36
C GLY A 33 -12.30 25.33 15.48
N ALA A 34 -12.58 25.95 14.34
CA ALA A 34 -11.55 26.36 13.39
C ALA A 34 -10.71 27.52 13.95
N SER A 35 -9.41 27.29 14.16
CA SER A 35 -8.50 28.24 14.81
C SER A 35 -7.20 28.43 14.05
N PHE A 36 -6.60 29.61 14.14
CA PHE A 36 -5.29 29.91 13.58
C PHE A 36 -4.16 29.27 14.40
N LEU A 37 -3.02 29.02 13.74
CA LEU A 37 -1.83 28.43 14.38
C LEU A 37 -1.43 29.11 15.70
N HIS A 38 -1.48 30.45 15.75
CA HIS A 38 -1.07 31.21 16.93
C HIS A 38 -2.08 31.11 18.09
N GLU A 39 -3.37 30.94 17.79
CA GLU A 39 -4.43 30.73 18.79
C GLU A 39 -4.26 29.36 19.43
N ILE A 40 -4.02 28.32 18.62
CA ILE A 40 -3.76 26.96 19.10
C ILE A 40 -2.49 26.92 19.95
N ALA A 41 -1.42 27.57 19.48
CA ALA A 41 -0.16 27.65 20.21
C ALA A 41 -0.30 28.37 21.55
N GLY A 42 -1.01 29.50 21.57
CA GLY A 42 -1.32 30.26 22.79
C GLY A 42 -2.18 29.46 23.76
N GLY A 43 -3.28 28.87 23.29
CA GLY A 43 -4.20 28.09 24.12
C GLY A 43 -3.59 26.83 24.73
N LEU A 44 -2.61 26.21 24.07
CA LEU A 44 -1.91 25.02 24.57
C LEU A 44 -0.60 25.32 25.30
N GLY A 45 -0.15 26.58 25.34
CA GLY A 45 1.16 26.95 25.88
C GLY A 45 2.33 26.27 25.14
N LEU A 46 2.18 26.02 23.84
CA LEU A 46 3.18 25.34 23.01
C LEU A 46 3.86 26.32 22.05
N PRO A 47 5.15 26.13 21.70
CA PRO A 47 5.79 26.93 20.66
C PRO A 47 5.05 26.76 19.31
N PRO A 48 4.80 27.85 18.55
CA PRO A 48 4.13 27.76 17.25
C PRO A 48 4.84 26.84 16.24
N SER A 49 6.17 26.73 16.31
CA SER A 49 6.94 25.79 15.49
C SER A 49 6.60 24.32 15.78
N LYS A 50 6.32 23.99 17.05
CA LYS A 50 5.91 22.65 17.46
C LYS A 50 4.48 22.36 17.03
N VAL A 51 3.57 23.31 17.19
CA VAL A 51 2.18 23.17 16.73
C VAL A 51 2.11 23.05 15.21
N ALA A 52 2.90 23.83 14.46
CA ALA A 52 2.98 23.72 13.01
C ALA A 52 3.43 22.33 12.55
N ALA A 53 4.48 21.78 13.18
CA ALA A 53 4.97 20.43 12.89
C ALA A 53 3.95 19.32 13.22
N VAL A 54 3.11 19.54 14.24
CA VAL A 54 2.01 18.63 14.60
C VAL A 54 0.86 18.74 13.59
N LEU A 55 0.41 19.95 13.25
CA LEU A 55 -0.64 20.18 12.24
C LEU A 55 -0.24 19.62 10.87
N TRP A 56 1.04 19.75 10.50
CA TRP A 56 1.57 19.15 9.28
C TRP A 56 1.47 17.63 9.28
N ARG A 57 1.73 16.95 10.40
CA ARG A 57 1.52 15.50 10.50
C ARG A 57 0.04 15.16 10.44
N LEU A 58 -0.77 15.81 11.27
CA LEU A 58 -2.20 15.56 11.38
C LEU A 58 -2.98 15.76 10.07
N ILE A 59 -2.55 16.67 9.19
CA ILE A 59 -3.22 16.85 7.88
C ILE A 59 -2.94 15.69 6.92
N TRP A 60 -1.72 15.14 6.95
CA TRP A 60 -1.38 13.95 6.17
C TRP A 60 -2.03 12.68 6.75
N ASP A 61 -2.28 12.68 8.06
CA ASP A 61 -3.07 11.65 8.74
C ASP A 61 -4.59 11.81 8.55
N GLY A 62 -5.04 12.85 7.85
CA GLY A 62 -6.47 13.13 7.62
C GLY A 62 -7.26 13.54 8.87
N ARG A 63 -6.59 13.88 9.97
CA ARG A 63 -7.21 14.21 11.27
C ARG A 63 -7.54 15.70 11.43
N VAL A 64 -6.92 16.57 10.64
CA VAL A 64 -7.22 18.01 10.58
C VAL A 64 -7.32 18.46 9.13
N THR A 65 -8.03 19.55 8.91
CA THR A 65 -8.09 20.25 7.62
C THR A 65 -7.75 21.72 7.79
N ASN A 66 -7.53 22.42 6.68
CA ASN A 66 -7.26 23.85 6.65
C ASN A 66 -8.20 24.54 5.64
N ASP A 67 -8.67 25.75 5.97
CA ASP A 67 -9.53 26.53 5.07
C ASP A 67 -8.78 27.22 3.90
N SER A 68 -7.47 26.99 3.80
CA SER A 68 -6.57 27.51 2.77
C SER A 68 -5.66 26.40 2.20
N LEU A 69 -5.22 26.59 0.95
CA LEU A 69 -4.17 25.78 0.33
C LEU A 69 -2.76 26.26 0.69
N ALA A 70 -2.62 27.33 1.48
CA ALA A 70 -1.32 27.86 1.88
C ALA A 70 -0.38 26.81 2.52
N PRO A 71 -0.84 25.88 3.39
CA PRO A 71 0.02 24.82 3.93
C PRO A 71 0.57 23.90 2.84
N ALA A 72 -0.25 23.50 1.87
CA ALA A 72 0.17 22.62 0.78
C ALA A 72 1.26 23.25 -0.08
N TRP A 73 1.16 24.56 -0.34
CA TRP A 73 2.18 25.30 -1.10
C TRP A 73 3.42 25.64 -0.28
N ALA A 74 3.28 25.85 1.03
CA ALA A 74 4.40 26.15 1.91
C ALA A 74 5.30 24.94 2.17
N GLY A 75 4.77 23.72 2.00
CA GLY A 75 5.49 22.49 2.32
C GLY A 75 5.69 22.30 3.83
N PRO A 76 6.50 21.29 4.22
CA PRO A 76 6.71 20.96 5.63
C PRO A 76 7.30 22.14 6.41
N PRO A 77 6.83 22.40 7.65
CA PRO A 77 7.35 23.48 8.47
C PRO A 77 8.81 23.24 8.87
N ASP A 78 9.69 24.21 8.60
CA ASP A 78 11.09 24.19 9.05
C ASP A 78 11.25 24.97 10.37
N PRO A 79 11.63 24.31 11.49
CA PRO A 79 11.87 24.96 12.77
C PRO A 79 12.96 26.06 12.74
N ARG A 80 13.86 26.05 11.75
CA ARG A 80 14.92 27.06 11.60
C ARG A 80 14.34 28.43 11.21
N LEU A 81 13.23 28.45 10.47
CA LEU A 81 12.57 29.69 10.03
C LEU A 81 11.99 30.50 11.21
N TRP A 82 11.75 29.83 12.34
CA TRP A 82 11.23 30.44 13.58
C TRP A 82 12.32 31.03 14.49
N ARG A 83 13.60 30.76 14.24
CA ARG A 83 14.73 31.25 15.07
C ARG A 83 15.32 32.58 14.59
N ARG A 84 14.96 33.05 13.40
CA ARG A 84 15.44 34.34 12.86
C ARG A 84 14.67 35.50 13.51
N ARG A 85 15.31 36.25 14.40
CA ARG A 85 14.81 37.54 14.90
C ARG A 85 14.93 38.61 13.79
N GLY A 86 13.81 39.23 13.40
CA GLY A 86 13.74 40.33 12.42
C GLY A 86 12.59 40.18 11.40
N ARG A 87 12.37 41.18 10.52
CA ARG A 87 11.32 41.23 9.47
C ARG A 87 11.31 40.02 8.49
N ALA A 88 12.37 39.22 8.49
CA ALA A 88 12.56 38.03 7.66
C ALA A 88 12.23 36.69 8.38
N GLY A 89 11.97 36.68 9.69
CA GLY A 89 11.51 35.52 10.44
C GLY A 89 10.01 35.27 10.27
N ARG A 90 9.55 35.06 9.03
CA ARG A 90 8.11 34.87 8.75
C ARG A 90 7.65 33.44 9.01
N GLY A 91 7.97 32.89 10.19
CA GLY A 91 7.48 31.60 10.69
C GLY A 91 7.28 30.52 9.62
N TRP A 92 6.21 29.74 9.75
CA TRP A 92 5.72 28.89 8.68
C TRP A 92 4.68 29.65 7.85
N ARG A 93 4.79 29.58 6.52
CA ARG A 93 3.87 30.27 5.59
C ARG A 93 2.57 29.50 5.31
N GLY A 94 2.37 28.35 5.97
CA GLY A 94 1.11 27.60 5.95
C GLY A 94 0.04 28.27 6.79
N GLY A 95 -0.45 29.42 6.33
CA GLY A 95 -1.53 30.17 6.95
C GLY A 95 -2.90 29.50 6.82
N GLY A 96 -3.94 30.17 7.32
CA GLY A 96 -5.32 29.65 7.36
C GLY A 96 -5.72 29.15 8.74
N ARG A 97 -7.01 28.87 8.89
CA ARG A 97 -7.58 28.27 10.10
C ARG A 97 -7.57 26.76 9.95
N TRP A 98 -7.11 26.11 10.99
CA TRP A 98 -7.10 24.67 11.14
C TRP A 98 -8.34 24.26 11.88
N SER A 99 -9.00 23.20 11.43
CA SER A 99 -10.11 22.59 12.15
C SER A 99 -9.85 21.10 12.29
N ALA A 100 -10.25 20.53 13.43
CA ALA A 100 -10.30 19.08 13.56
C ALA A 100 -11.24 18.54 12.49
N PHE A 101 -10.81 17.48 11.83
CA PHE A 101 -11.73 16.70 11.04
C PHE A 101 -12.71 16.03 12.00
N PRO A 102 -14.02 16.05 11.73
CA PRO A 102 -14.94 15.25 12.54
C PRO A 102 -14.47 13.79 12.46
N GLU A 103 -14.61 13.03 13.54
CA GLU A 103 -14.56 11.56 13.49
C GLU A 103 -16.01 11.10 13.34
N PRO A 104 -16.65 11.20 12.15
CA PRO A 104 -17.97 10.65 12.00
C PRO A 104 -17.86 9.13 12.14
N GLU A 105 -18.62 8.56 13.08
CA GLU A 105 -18.96 7.15 12.97
C GLU A 105 -19.65 6.97 11.61
N PRO A 106 -19.20 6.02 10.78
CA PRO A 106 -19.77 5.84 9.46
C PRO A 106 -21.24 5.45 9.64
N ASP A 107 -22.14 6.24 9.05
CA ASP A 107 -23.55 5.87 8.97
C ASP A 107 -23.74 4.63 8.08
N GLU A 108 -24.93 4.06 8.12
CA GLU A 108 -25.25 2.84 7.38
C GLU A 108 -25.01 2.98 5.87
N GLY A 109 -25.28 4.16 5.30
CA GLY A 109 -25.08 4.44 3.87
C GLY A 109 -23.61 4.49 3.48
N ALA A 110 -22.76 5.08 4.33
CA ALA A 110 -21.31 5.06 4.15
C ALA A 110 -20.78 3.62 4.15
N ILE A 111 -21.20 2.81 5.13
CA ILE A 111 -20.80 1.40 5.26
C ILE A 111 -21.22 0.60 4.02
N GLU A 112 -22.44 0.80 3.52
CA GLU A 112 -22.92 0.17 2.29
C GLU A 112 -22.10 0.57 1.07
N ALA A 113 -21.82 1.87 0.91
CA ALA A 113 -20.94 2.36 -0.15
C ALA A 113 -19.51 1.79 -0.04
N ALA A 114 -19.02 1.53 1.17
CA ALA A 114 -17.75 0.82 1.39
C ALA A 114 -17.81 -0.62 0.85
N GLY A 115 -18.87 -1.35 1.19
CA GLY A 115 -19.12 -2.71 0.73
C GLY A 115 -19.16 -2.82 -0.79
N ILE A 116 -19.90 -1.93 -1.44
CA ILE A 116 -19.99 -1.87 -2.91
C ILE A 116 -18.62 -1.64 -3.54
N ARG A 117 -17.81 -0.70 -2.99
CA ARG A 117 -16.45 -0.43 -3.47
C ARG A 117 -15.53 -1.64 -3.32
N LEU A 118 -15.58 -2.31 -2.18
CA LEU A 118 -14.79 -3.52 -1.93
C LEU A 118 -15.18 -4.64 -2.89
N LEU A 119 -16.48 -4.87 -3.12
CA LEU A 119 -16.98 -5.86 -4.08
C LEU A 119 -16.58 -5.52 -5.51
N ALA A 120 -16.67 -4.26 -5.92
CA ALA A 120 -16.26 -3.82 -7.26
C ALA A 120 -14.76 -4.02 -7.49
N ARG A 121 -13.94 -3.82 -6.45
CA ARG A 121 -12.48 -3.90 -6.54
C ARG A 121 -11.94 -5.32 -6.45
N PHE A 122 -12.41 -6.10 -5.49
CA PHE A 122 -11.88 -7.44 -5.22
C PHE A 122 -12.74 -8.56 -5.82
N GLY A 123 -13.99 -8.29 -6.15
CA GLY A 123 -14.97 -9.31 -6.57
C GLY A 123 -15.46 -10.19 -5.41
N ILE A 124 -14.57 -10.54 -4.49
CA ILE A 124 -14.80 -11.30 -3.26
C ILE A 124 -14.27 -10.48 -2.09
N VAL A 125 -15.12 -10.25 -1.10
CA VAL A 125 -14.83 -9.47 0.09
C VAL A 125 -14.70 -10.40 1.30
N SER A 126 -13.61 -10.22 2.02
CA SER A 126 -13.29 -10.87 3.29
C SER A 126 -12.79 -9.83 4.30
N ARG A 127 -12.42 -10.25 5.50
CA ARG A 127 -11.83 -9.35 6.51
C ARG A 127 -10.53 -8.71 6.02
N GLU A 128 -9.71 -9.48 5.32
CA GLU A 128 -8.42 -9.07 4.76
C GLU A 128 -8.58 -7.96 3.70
N ALA A 129 -9.71 -7.89 3.00
CA ALA A 129 -9.99 -6.82 2.05
C ALA A 129 -10.10 -5.44 2.75
N LEU A 130 -10.64 -5.40 3.98
CA LEU A 130 -10.71 -4.16 4.76
C LEU A 130 -9.31 -3.75 5.24
N THR A 131 -8.51 -4.72 5.69
CA THR A 131 -7.09 -4.48 6.05
C THR A 131 -6.30 -3.96 4.86
N ARG A 132 -6.53 -4.52 3.66
CA ARG A 132 -5.85 -4.13 2.42
C ARG A 132 -6.12 -2.68 2.01
N GLU A 133 -7.36 -2.22 2.21
CA GLU A 133 -7.80 -0.84 1.94
C GLU A 133 -7.64 0.08 3.16
N ARG A 134 -7.17 -0.46 4.29
CA ARG A 134 -6.98 0.24 5.57
C ARG A 134 -8.23 0.97 6.05
N LEU A 135 -9.43 0.46 5.75
CA LEU A 135 -10.66 1.15 6.12
C LEU A 135 -10.80 1.20 7.64
N SER A 136 -11.17 2.37 8.16
CA SER A 136 -11.57 2.59 9.57
C SER A 136 -12.95 1.97 9.87
N LEU A 137 -13.17 0.73 9.42
CA LEU A 137 -14.43 0.01 9.46
C LEU A 137 -14.17 -1.43 9.90
N GLY A 138 -14.89 -1.89 10.91
CA GLY A 138 -14.86 -3.29 11.32
C GLY A 138 -15.69 -4.18 10.40
N PHE A 139 -15.23 -5.41 10.14
CA PHE A 139 -16.02 -6.39 9.36
C PHE A 139 -17.41 -6.66 9.98
N GLY A 140 -17.54 -6.55 11.31
CA GLY A 140 -18.83 -6.72 12.00
C GLY A 140 -19.87 -5.66 11.64
N ALA A 141 -19.46 -4.44 11.31
CA ALA A 141 -20.37 -3.38 10.86
C ALA A 141 -20.78 -3.59 9.39
N LEU A 142 -19.87 -4.10 8.57
CA LEU A 142 -20.15 -4.41 7.16
C LEU A 142 -21.01 -5.67 6.98
N TYR A 143 -20.89 -6.64 7.88
CA TYR A 143 -21.53 -7.95 7.77
C TYR A 143 -23.06 -7.89 7.63
N PRO A 144 -23.84 -7.15 8.45
CA PRO A 144 -25.29 -7.03 8.27
C PRO A 144 -25.70 -6.44 6.92
N ILE A 145 -24.90 -5.52 6.37
CA ILE A 145 -25.15 -4.93 5.05
C ILE A 145 -24.99 -6.00 3.96
N LEU A 146 -23.88 -6.72 3.98
CA LEU A 146 -23.60 -7.80 3.02
C LEU A 146 -24.61 -8.95 3.15
N MET A 147 -25.04 -9.28 4.36
CA MET A 147 -26.11 -10.25 4.60
C MET A 147 -27.43 -9.84 3.93
N ARG A 148 -27.84 -8.57 4.06
CA ARG A 148 -29.05 -8.09 3.37
C ARG A 148 -28.90 -8.11 1.85
N ALA A 149 -27.72 -7.76 1.33
CA ALA A 149 -27.43 -7.86 -0.11
C ALA A 149 -27.51 -9.32 -0.60
N GLU A 150 -27.06 -10.28 0.22
CA GLU A 150 -27.20 -11.72 -0.06
C GLU A 150 -28.67 -12.16 -0.05
N TRP A 151 -29.48 -11.73 0.92
CA TRP A 151 -30.93 -12.01 0.93
C TRP A 151 -31.67 -11.45 -0.29
N ARG A 152 -31.20 -10.32 -0.83
CA ARG A 152 -31.71 -9.75 -2.10
C ARG A 152 -31.20 -10.51 -3.34
N GLY A 153 -30.27 -11.44 -3.19
CA GLY A 153 -29.67 -12.21 -4.27
C GLY A 153 -28.65 -11.43 -5.11
N GLU A 154 -28.15 -10.29 -4.60
CA GLU A 154 -27.17 -9.45 -5.30
C GLU A 154 -25.75 -10.05 -5.23
N ILE A 155 -25.46 -10.76 -4.13
CA ILE A 155 -24.17 -11.39 -3.85
C ILE A 155 -24.38 -12.79 -3.27
N GLU A 156 -23.32 -13.59 -3.29
CA GLU A 156 -23.27 -14.92 -2.70
C GLU A 156 -22.38 -14.93 -1.47
N ARG A 157 -22.70 -15.78 -0.50
CA ARG A 157 -21.93 -15.94 0.74
C ARG A 157 -21.38 -17.37 0.84
N GLY A 158 -20.08 -17.50 1.09
CA GLY A 158 -19.43 -18.81 1.21
C GLY A 158 -17.91 -18.75 1.35
N PRO A 159 -17.24 -19.90 1.58
CA PRO A 159 -15.78 -19.98 1.59
C PRO A 159 -15.25 -20.17 0.16
N PHE A 160 -15.30 -19.13 -0.66
CA PHE A 160 -14.95 -19.23 -2.09
C PHE A 160 -13.47 -19.49 -2.34
N VAL A 161 -12.59 -18.88 -1.54
CA VAL A 161 -11.13 -18.95 -1.70
C VAL A 161 -10.50 -19.55 -0.44
N SER A 162 -9.76 -20.63 -0.59
CA SER A 162 -9.00 -21.23 0.52
C SER A 162 -7.81 -20.35 0.92
N GLY A 163 -7.40 -20.41 2.20
CA GLY A 163 -6.30 -19.61 2.74
C GLY A 163 -6.68 -18.19 3.19
N ILE A 164 -7.88 -17.72 2.84
CA ILE A 164 -8.47 -16.48 3.36
C ILE A 164 -9.41 -16.84 4.53
N SER A 165 -9.31 -16.13 5.65
CA SER A 165 -10.02 -16.51 6.86
C SER A 165 -11.52 -16.16 6.84
N GLY A 166 -12.32 -17.03 7.45
CA GLY A 166 -13.73 -16.77 7.73
C GLY A 166 -14.65 -16.82 6.50
N ILE A 167 -15.82 -16.18 6.65
CA ILE A 167 -16.85 -16.14 5.62
C ILE A 167 -16.55 -15.04 4.60
N GLN A 168 -16.80 -15.32 3.32
CA GLN A 168 -16.56 -14.39 2.23
C GLN A 168 -17.87 -14.06 1.52
N PHE A 169 -17.91 -12.88 0.91
CA PHE A 169 -19.04 -12.38 0.14
C PHE A 169 -18.58 -12.04 -1.26
N GLY A 170 -19.15 -12.68 -2.27
CA GLY A 170 -18.71 -12.57 -3.65
C GLY A 170 -19.81 -12.07 -4.55
N LEU A 171 -19.46 -11.21 -5.52
CA LEU A 171 -20.32 -10.99 -6.68
C LEU A 171 -20.49 -12.34 -7.40
N ARG A 172 -21.71 -12.72 -7.75
CA ARG A 172 -21.99 -13.99 -8.46
C ARG A 172 -21.10 -14.18 -9.68
N GLY A 173 -20.95 -13.13 -10.51
CA GLY A 173 -20.05 -13.16 -11.67
C GLY A 173 -18.57 -13.30 -11.32
N ALA A 174 -18.13 -12.86 -10.15
CA ALA A 174 -16.76 -13.06 -9.67
C ALA A 174 -16.53 -14.51 -9.24
N VAL A 175 -17.48 -15.11 -8.51
CA VAL A 175 -17.45 -16.52 -8.10
C VAL A 175 -17.44 -17.44 -9.33
N GLU A 176 -18.29 -17.15 -10.31
CA GLU A 176 -18.32 -17.90 -11.57
C GLU A 176 -16.99 -17.79 -12.34
N ARG A 177 -16.38 -16.60 -12.39
CA ARG A 177 -15.07 -16.41 -13.04
C ARG A 177 -13.97 -17.17 -12.31
N LEU A 178 -13.97 -17.15 -10.97
CA LEU A 178 -12.98 -17.88 -10.16
C LEU A 178 -12.97 -19.37 -10.50
N ASN A 179 -14.14 -19.97 -10.72
CA ASN A 179 -14.27 -21.39 -11.07
C ASN A 179 -13.91 -21.72 -12.53
N ARG A 180 -13.96 -20.73 -13.44
CA ARG A 180 -13.70 -20.93 -14.87
C ARG A 180 -12.27 -20.64 -15.29
N LEU A 181 -11.61 -19.71 -14.60
CA LEU A 181 -10.25 -19.32 -14.93
C LEU A 181 -9.29 -20.48 -14.66
N LYS A 182 -8.54 -20.85 -15.71
CA LYS A 182 -7.46 -21.82 -15.61
C LYS A 182 -6.14 -21.11 -15.82
N GLY A 183 -5.13 -21.62 -15.15
CA GLY A 183 -3.75 -21.25 -15.41
C GLY A 183 -3.38 -21.46 -16.88
N THR A 184 -2.53 -20.58 -17.40
CA THR A 184 -1.96 -20.74 -18.75
C THR A 184 -0.67 -21.55 -18.73
N GLY A 185 -0.09 -21.77 -17.54
CA GLY A 185 1.22 -22.35 -17.34
C GLY A 185 2.37 -21.38 -17.62
N ALA A 186 2.11 -20.17 -18.14
CA ALA A 186 3.15 -19.18 -18.39
C ALA A 186 3.40 -18.31 -17.15
N PRO A 187 4.68 -18.05 -16.78
CA PRO A 187 4.97 -17.16 -15.68
C PRO A 187 4.68 -15.70 -16.07
N ILE A 188 4.33 -14.90 -15.06
CA ILE A 188 4.13 -13.45 -15.16
C ILE A 188 4.97 -12.77 -14.08
N ILE A 189 5.41 -11.54 -14.32
CA ILE A 189 6.10 -10.70 -13.34
C ILE A 189 5.19 -9.55 -12.94
N LEU A 190 5.04 -9.34 -11.63
CA LEU A 190 4.13 -8.36 -11.04
C LEU A 190 4.90 -7.50 -10.05
N ASN A 191 4.72 -6.17 -10.10
CA ASN A 191 5.34 -5.30 -9.11
C ASN A 191 4.74 -5.53 -7.71
N ALA A 192 5.54 -5.41 -6.66
CA ALA A 192 5.08 -5.59 -5.29
C ALA A 192 4.04 -4.53 -4.88
N LEU A 193 4.06 -3.33 -5.49
CA LEU A 193 3.06 -2.28 -5.31
C LEU A 193 1.81 -2.46 -6.18
N ASP A 194 1.79 -3.41 -7.11
CA ASP A 194 0.65 -3.59 -7.98
C ASP A 194 -0.61 -3.93 -7.15
N PRO A 195 -1.75 -3.25 -7.37
CA PRO A 195 -2.99 -3.54 -6.66
C PRO A 195 -3.49 -4.98 -6.89
N ALA A 196 -3.15 -5.59 -8.02
CA ALA A 196 -3.50 -6.98 -8.33
C ALA A 196 -2.66 -8.01 -7.55
N ASN A 197 -1.60 -7.60 -6.83
CA ASN A 197 -0.79 -8.51 -6.03
C ASN A 197 -1.50 -8.86 -4.69
N PRO A 198 -1.98 -10.10 -4.50
CA PRO A 198 -2.68 -10.49 -3.28
C PRO A 198 -1.73 -10.89 -2.14
N TYR A 199 -0.46 -11.13 -2.44
CA TYR A 199 0.53 -11.62 -1.49
C TYR A 199 0.99 -10.54 -0.51
N GLY A 200 1.30 -10.95 0.73
CA GLY A 200 1.63 -10.07 1.84
C GLY A 200 0.41 -9.36 2.45
N THR A 201 -0.82 -9.71 2.04
CA THR A 201 -2.05 -9.26 2.70
C THR A 201 -3.09 -10.36 2.77
N PHE A 202 -3.49 -10.93 1.63
CA PHE A 202 -4.45 -12.04 1.59
C PHE A 202 -3.76 -13.39 1.78
N PHE A 203 -2.55 -13.52 1.25
CA PHE A 203 -1.76 -14.76 1.33
C PHE A 203 -0.35 -14.47 1.82
N SER A 204 0.15 -15.30 2.72
CA SER A 204 1.55 -15.28 3.13
C SER A 204 2.45 -15.85 2.03
N LEU A 205 3.72 -15.46 2.05
CA LEU A 205 4.76 -16.04 1.20
C LEU A 205 5.67 -16.92 2.06
N SER A 206 6.19 -17.98 1.45
CA SER A 206 7.29 -18.77 2.01
C SER A 206 8.43 -18.85 0.99
N ALA A 207 9.66 -18.73 1.48
CA ALA A 207 10.88 -19.01 0.73
C ALA A 207 11.19 -20.51 0.78
N ALA A 208 11.51 -21.08 -0.38
CA ALA A 208 11.71 -22.52 -0.59
C ALA A 208 10.58 -23.40 0.00
N GLY A 209 9.36 -22.88 0.13
CA GLY A 209 8.22 -23.57 0.73
C GLY A 209 8.28 -23.80 2.25
N VAL A 210 9.35 -23.37 2.95
CA VAL A 210 9.61 -23.75 4.35
C VAL A 210 9.80 -22.55 5.28
N ARG A 211 10.36 -21.45 4.77
CA ARG A 211 10.71 -20.26 5.57
C ARG A 211 9.71 -19.16 5.33
N ASP A 212 9.06 -18.64 6.38
CA ASP A 212 8.21 -17.45 6.25
C ASP A 212 8.99 -16.32 5.59
N TYR A 213 8.41 -15.75 4.53
CA TYR A 213 9.07 -14.72 3.74
C TYR A 213 8.14 -13.51 3.57
N ALA A 214 8.69 -12.32 3.75
CA ALA A 214 7.95 -11.08 3.67
C ALA A 214 8.56 -10.18 2.59
N LEU A 215 7.94 -10.17 1.41
CA LEU A 215 8.34 -9.25 0.37
C LEU A 215 7.85 -7.83 0.71
N ARG A 216 8.80 -6.89 0.85
CA ARG A 216 8.46 -5.48 1.04
C ARG A 216 7.80 -4.90 -0.23
N ARG A 217 6.71 -4.16 -0.06
CA ARG A 217 6.02 -3.46 -1.17
C ARG A 217 6.75 -2.17 -1.54
N LEU A 218 7.80 -2.30 -2.35
CA LEU A 218 8.62 -1.20 -2.86
C LEU A 218 8.60 -1.18 -4.40
N PRO A 219 8.81 -0.03 -5.07
CA PRO A 219 8.79 0.04 -6.53
C PRO A 219 9.83 -0.85 -7.22
N GLY A 220 10.93 -1.17 -6.54
CA GLY A 220 11.97 -2.07 -7.05
C GLY A 220 11.73 -3.55 -6.78
N ASN A 221 10.64 -3.90 -6.09
CA ASN A 221 10.37 -5.29 -5.72
C ASN A 221 9.27 -5.86 -6.61
N PHE A 222 9.41 -7.12 -6.99
CA PHE A 222 8.48 -7.84 -7.87
C PHE A 222 8.28 -9.26 -7.37
N LEU A 223 7.16 -9.87 -7.78
CA LEU A 223 6.92 -11.30 -7.69
C LEU A 223 6.79 -11.87 -9.09
N ILE A 224 7.46 -12.98 -9.32
CA ILE A 224 7.18 -13.82 -10.46
C ILE A 224 6.18 -14.89 -10.01
N LEU A 225 5.05 -14.97 -10.71
CA LEU A 225 3.96 -15.87 -10.43
C LEU A 225 3.76 -16.82 -11.61
N ARG A 226 3.38 -18.07 -11.34
CA ARG A 226 2.92 -19.03 -12.34
C ARG A 226 1.58 -19.59 -11.92
N ASP A 227 0.55 -19.37 -12.73
CA ASP A 227 -0.84 -19.77 -12.43
C ASP A 227 -1.32 -19.29 -11.06
N GLY A 228 -0.90 -18.07 -10.69
CA GLY A 228 -1.18 -17.46 -9.40
C GLY A 228 -0.18 -17.83 -8.30
N ILE A 229 0.56 -18.93 -8.42
CA ILE A 229 1.52 -19.39 -7.40
C ILE A 229 2.81 -18.57 -7.49
N PRO A 230 3.31 -18.01 -6.37
CA PRO A 230 4.53 -17.22 -6.38
C PRO A 230 5.75 -18.15 -6.42
N ILE A 231 6.64 -17.91 -7.38
CA ILE A 231 7.78 -18.80 -7.64
C ILE A 231 9.14 -18.15 -7.35
N ILE A 232 9.28 -16.84 -7.61
CA ILE A 232 10.51 -16.09 -7.33
C ILE A 232 10.10 -14.71 -6.82
N ALA A 233 10.66 -14.29 -5.68
CA ALA A 233 10.65 -12.90 -5.27
C ALA A 233 11.89 -12.18 -5.81
N VAL A 234 11.67 -11.00 -6.35
CA VAL A 234 12.71 -10.16 -6.97
C VAL A 234 12.80 -8.88 -6.16
N GLU A 235 13.94 -8.65 -5.53
CA GLU A 235 14.20 -7.44 -4.75
C GLU A 235 15.16 -6.50 -5.46
N ASN A 236 15.11 -5.22 -5.10
CA ASN A 236 16.10 -4.22 -5.53
C ASN A 236 16.30 -4.15 -7.06
N ARG A 237 15.21 -4.24 -7.83
CA ARG A 237 15.18 -4.20 -9.30
C ARG A 237 15.96 -5.33 -9.98
N GLY A 238 15.98 -6.51 -9.37
CA GLY A 238 16.64 -7.70 -9.92
C GLY A 238 17.89 -8.13 -9.18
N GLU A 239 18.43 -7.27 -8.30
CA GLU A 239 19.71 -7.49 -7.64
C GLU A 239 19.73 -8.75 -6.77
N ARG A 240 18.62 -9.01 -6.07
CA ARG A 240 18.46 -10.19 -5.20
C ARG A 240 17.24 -10.98 -5.62
N LEU A 241 17.47 -12.25 -5.95
CA LEU A 241 16.43 -13.19 -6.35
C LEU A 241 16.26 -14.26 -5.27
N ILE A 242 15.02 -14.49 -4.84
CA ILE A 242 14.70 -15.47 -3.79
C ILE A 242 13.73 -16.49 -4.36
N PRO A 243 14.14 -17.76 -4.52
CA PRO A 243 13.23 -18.83 -4.91
C PRO A 243 12.22 -19.08 -3.78
N LEU A 244 10.94 -19.04 -4.13
CA LEU A 244 9.84 -19.27 -3.19
C LEU A 244 9.43 -20.74 -3.17
N ILE A 245 9.70 -21.45 -4.27
CA ILE A 245 9.55 -22.89 -4.40
C ILE A 245 10.77 -23.47 -5.10
N GLU A 246 10.96 -24.78 -5.00
CA GLU A 246 11.91 -25.49 -5.84
C GLU A 246 11.42 -25.48 -7.30
N LEU A 247 12.29 -25.05 -8.22
CA LEU A 247 11.94 -24.88 -9.63
C LEU A 247 12.76 -25.81 -10.52
N PRO A 248 12.11 -26.66 -11.35
CA PRO A 248 12.80 -27.38 -12.39
C PRO A 248 13.52 -26.41 -13.36
N PRO A 249 14.66 -26.79 -13.97
CA PRO A 249 15.47 -25.89 -14.79
C PRO A 249 14.68 -25.15 -15.89
N LYS A 250 13.79 -25.85 -16.59
CA LYS A 250 12.95 -25.25 -17.64
C LYS A 250 12.01 -24.16 -17.10
N GLU A 251 11.47 -24.34 -15.90
CA GLU A 251 10.55 -23.39 -15.28
C GLU A 251 11.29 -22.18 -14.73
N ARG A 252 12.45 -22.43 -14.11
CA ARG A 252 13.37 -21.40 -13.64
C ARG A 252 13.82 -20.50 -14.78
N MET A 253 14.27 -21.07 -15.91
CA MET A 253 14.62 -20.33 -17.12
C MET A 253 13.45 -19.46 -17.62
N ALA A 254 12.24 -20.02 -17.71
CA ALA A 254 11.07 -19.28 -18.17
C ALA A 254 10.70 -18.12 -17.23
N ALA A 255 10.93 -18.27 -15.92
CA ALA A 255 10.73 -17.24 -14.93
C ALA A 255 11.79 -16.12 -15.06
N LEU A 256 13.07 -16.49 -15.11
CA LEU A 256 14.20 -15.55 -15.24
C LEU A 256 14.12 -14.74 -16.54
N ALA A 257 13.54 -15.31 -17.60
CA ALA A 257 13.30 -14.62 -18.88
C ALA A 257 12.37 -13.39 -18.76
N LEU A 258 11.68 -13.21 -17.63
CA LEU A 258 10.85 -12.05 -17.35
C LEU A 258 11.63 -10.88 -16.74
N LEU A 259 12.85 -11.09 -16.22
CA LEU A 259 13.65 -10.04 -15.58
C LEU A 259 13.88 -8.81 -16.47
N PRO A 260 14.12 -8.92 -17.79
CA PRO A 260 14.24 -7.75 -18.66
C PRO A 260 13.03 -6.81 -18.64
N ARG A 261 11.83 -7.28 -18.24
CA ARG A 261 10.62 -6.43 -18.10
C ARG A 261 10.71 -5.42 -16.96
N ILE A 262 11.68 -5.55 -16.06
CA ILE A 262 11.95 -4.59 -14.98
C ILE A 262 12.53 -3.28 -15.53
N ILE A 263 13.09 -3.30 -16.75
CA ILE A 263 13.64 -2.11 -17.39
C ILE A 263 12.51 -1.13 -17.71
N ASP A 264 12.51 -0.02 -16.97
CA ASP A 264 11.64 1.13 -17.21
C ASP A 264 12.51 2.38 -17.47
N PRO A 265 12.68 2.76 -18.74
CA PRO A 265 13.42 3.96 -19.12
C PRO A 265 12.82 5.26 -18.57
N ALA A 266 11.48 5.32 -18.39
CA ALA A 266 10.81 6.49 -17.83
C ALA A 266 11.15 6.65 -16.34
N ALA A 267 11.36 5.54 -15.64
CA ALA A 267 11.87 5.51 -14.26
C ALA A 267 13.41 5.53 -14.17
N GLY A 268 14.13 5.70 -15.27
CA GLY A 268 15.60 5.76 -15.32
C GLY A 268 16.30 4.40 -15.15
N VAL A 269 15.57 3.29 -15.18
CA VAL A 269 16.13 1.93 -15.09
C VAL A 269 16.52 1.48 -16.50
N ARG A 270 17.83 1.35 -16.75
CA ARG A 270 18.38 1.03 -18.09
C ARG A 270 19.01 -0.36 -18.21
N ARG A 271 19.23 -1.01 -17.07
CA ARG A 271 19.83 -2.34 -16.96
C ARG A 271 19.21 -3.08 -15.79
N VAL A 272 19.28 -4.40 -15.84
CA VAL A 272 19.01 -5.28 -14.72
C VAL A 272 20.32 -5.88 -14.28
N VAL A 273 20.59 -5.85 -12.99
CA VAL A 273 21.76 -6.46 -12.36
C VAL A 273 21.24 -7.53 -11.43
N VAL A 274 21.80 -8.73 -11.50
CA VAL A 274 21.54 -9.83 -10.57
C VAL A 274 22.85 -10.10 -9.83
N ARG A 275 22.81 -10.09 -8.50
CA ARG A 275 23.96 -10.37 -7.64
C ARG A 275 23.80 -11.66 -6.88
N THR A 276 22.58 -11.96 -6.42
CA THR A 276 22.35 -13.12 -5.57
C THR A 276 21.13 -13.94 -5.96
N TRP A 277 21.26 -15.25 -5.73
CA TRP A 277 20.21 -16.25 -5.80
C TRP A 277 20.16 -17.00 -4.46
N ASP A 278 19.04 -16.90 -3.75
CA ASP A 278 18.88 -17.41 -2.38
C ASP A 278 20.03 -17.05 -1.43
N GLU A 279 20.47 -15.78 -1.47
CA GLU A 279 21.57 -15.24 -0.65
C GLU A 279 22.99 -15.67 -1.06
N GLU A 280 23.12 -16.58 -2.02
CA GLU A 280 24.41 -16.96 -2.62
C GLU A 280 24.75 -16.09 -3.83
N GLU A 281 26.05 -15.91 -4.11
CA GLU A 281 26.52 -15.12 -5.25
C GLU A 281 26.12 -15.79 -6.57
N VAL A 282 25.52 -15.03 -7.49
CA VAL A 282 24.93 -15.58 -8.72
C VAL A 282 25.93 -16.39 -9.55
N ARG A 283 27.21 -16.00 -9.57
CA ARG A 283 28.31 -16.62 -10.32
C ARG A 283 28.75 -17.99 -9.81
N VAL A 284 28.23 -18.44 -8.67
CA VAL A 284 28.51 -19.78 -8.13
C VAL A 284 27.26 -20.65 -8.03
N THR A 285 26.14 -20.17 -8.61
CA THR A 285 24.83 -20.82 -8.52
C THR A 285 24.42 -21.40 -9.86
N GLU A 286 23.44 -22.29 -9.83
CA GLU A 286 22.90 -22.95 -11.02
C GLU A 286 22.20 -21.99 -12.00
N ILE A 287 21.93 -20.74 -11.60
CA ILE A 287 21.24 -19.76 -12.45
C ILE A 287 22.18 -18.92 -13.31
N GLU A 288 23.51 -19.04 -13.16
CA GLU A 288 24.47 -18.32 -14.01
C GLU A 288 24.25 -18.69 -15.48
N GLU A 289 24.29 -19.99 -15.80
CA GLU A 289 24.09 -20.52 -17.16
C GLU A 289 22.69 -20.15 -17.70
N ASP A 290 21.68 -20.15 -16.83
CA ASP A 290 20.31 -19.76 -17.21
C ASP A 290 20.25 -18.29 -17.65
N LEU A 291 20.88 -17.40 -16.88
CA LEU A 291 20.92 -15.97 -17.17
C LEU A 291 21.75 -15.65 -18.42
N GLU A 292 22.88 -16.33 -18.62
CA GLU A 292 23.69 -16.20 -19.85
C GLU A 292 22.88 -16.57 -21.09
N TRP A 293 22.11 -17.66 -21.02
CA TRP A 293 21.25 -18.10 -22.13
C TRP A 293 20.20 -17.06 -22.51
N ILE A 294 19.67 -16.32 -21.53
CA ILE A 294 18.69 -15.23 -21.72
C ILE A 294 19.36 -13.93 -22.20
N GLY A 295 20.70 -13.87 -22.20
CA GLY A 295 21.49 -12.75 -22.70
C GLY A 295 21.95 -11.77 -21.63
N PHE A 296 21.99 -12.18 -20.36
CA PHE A 296 22.80 -11.49 -19.35
C PHE A 296 24.28 -11.76 -19.62
N MET A 297 25.14 -10.84 -19.20
CA MET A 297 26.60 -10.96 -19.29
C MET A 297 27.18 -10.96 -17.87
N GLY A 298 28.10 -11.88 -17.59
CA GLY A 298 28.85 -11.88 -16.33
C GLY A 298 29.81 -10.69 -16.23
N ASP A 299 29.83 -10.04 -15.07
CA ASP A 299 30.75 -8.97 -14.69
C ASP A 299 31.17 -9.17 -13.23
N ASP A 300 32.42 -9.58 -13.00
CA ASP A 300 32.96 -9.97 -11.70
C ASP A 300 32.02 -10.93 -10.95
N ARG A 301 31.27 -10.43 -9.96
CA ARG A 301 30.36 -11.18 -9.08
C ARG A 301 28.88 -11.06 -9.46
N GLU A 302 28.58 -10.45 -10.60
CA GLU A 302 27.22 -10.05 -10.99
C GLU A 302 26.88 -10.52 -12.41
N MET A 303 25.59 -10.62 -12.71
CA MET A 303 25.05 -10.84 -14.05
C MET A 303 24.29 -9.59 -14.49
N ILE A 304 24.63 -9.02 -15.64
CA ILE A 304 24.07 -7.75 -16.11
C ILE A 304 23.37 -7.92 -17.45
N TYR A 305 22.12 -7.46 -17.52
CA TYR A 305 21.37 -7.32 -18.76
C TYR A 305 21.19 -5.86 -19.12
N TYR A 306 21.67 -5.47 -20.30
CA TYR A 306 21.47 -4.14 -20.86
C TYR A 306 20.29 -4.16 -21.85
N ARG A 307 19.47 -3.12 -21.81
CA ARG A 307 18.45 -2.91 -22.85
C ARG A 307 19.14 -2.82 -24.21
N ARG A 308 18.79 -3.70 -25.15
CA ARG A 308 19.15 -3.51 -26.56
C ARG A 308 18.34 -2.33 -27.10
N TYR A 309 19.04 -1.34 -27.64
CA TYR A 309 18.44 -0.11 -28.22
C TYR A 309 17.51 -0.42 -29.39
#